data_AF-A0A4U7EYB0-F1
#
_entry.id   AF-A0A4U7EYB0-F1
#
_cell.length_a   1.000
_cell.length_b   1.000
_cell.length_c   1.000
_cell.angle_alpha   90.00
_cell.angle_beta   90.00
_cell.angle_gamma   90.00
#
_symmetry.space_group_name_H-M   'P 1'
#
loop_
_entity.id
_entity.type
_entity.pdbx_description
1 polymer ?
#
loop_
_entity_poly.entity_id
_entity_poly.type
_entity_poly.pdbx_seq_one_letter_code
_entity_poly.pdbx_strand_id
1 'polypeptide(L)'
;EAEAAEAGGDCKLVRGLAALVGRACAFETRAPVPPRRVRRATFEAAEAVGVASEAERETAIDRAADALGIDPADVEASLYADRDVNEVLVDADVRWDPDSLLEQYDLSLAQTALFDATEVRVRSNDPKRLVSAVKRLRLMYELETTPEGRELVVTGPDALFSRTRRYGTAFARLLRTVAESAEWSLSATIDDRGRERTLRL
;
A
#
# COMPACT_ATOMS: atom_id res chain seq x y z
N GLU A 1 8.13 -16.26 8.31
CA GLU A 1 6.89 -16.04 9.09
C GLU A 1 6.72 -17.05 10.23
N ALA A 2 6.73 -18.36 9.93
CA ALA A 2 6.67 -19.42 10.95
C ALA A 2 7.77 -19.25 12.02
N GLU A 3 8.99 -18.95 11.58
CA GLU A 3 10.17 -18.76 12.44
C GLU A 3 10.05 -17.58 13.44
N ALA A 4 9.41 -16.46 13.03
CA ALA A 4 9.22 -15.30 13.90
C ALA A 4 8.12 -15.53 14.95
N ALA A 5 7.08 -16.29 14.59
CA ALA A 5 6.04 -16.70 15.54
C ALA A 5 6.57 -17.74 16.54
N GLU A 6 7.44 -18.65 16.08
CA GLU A 6 8.13 -19.62 16.95
C GLU A 6 9.14 -18.96 17.90
N ALA A 7 9.74 -17.83 17.51
CA ALA A 7 10.64 -17.04 18.36
C ALA A 7 9.91 -16.07 19.33
N GLY A 8 8.58 -16.06 19.38
CA GLY A 8 7.80 -15.16 20.24
C GLY A 8 7.75 -13.71 19.77
N GLY A 9 8.08 -13.43 18.50
CA GLY A 9 8.02 -12.10 17.91
C GLY A 9 6.59 -11.70 17.48
N ASP A 10 6.33 -10.39 17.39
CA ASP A 10 5.06 -9.87 16.87
C ASP A 10 4.98 -10.07 15.35
N CYS A 11 4.12 -10.99 14.91
CA CYS A 11 3.91 -11.30 13.50
C CYS A 11 3.39 -10.09 12.70
N LYS A 12 2.70 -9.13 13.34
CA LYS A 12 2.25 -7.90 12.69
C LYS A 12 3.40 -6.95 12.40
N LEU A 13 4.36 -6.85 13.31
CA LEU A 13 5.57 -6.04 13.12
C LEU A 13 6.37 -6.59 11.94
N VAL A 14 6.68 -7.89 11.97
CA VAL A 14 7.44 -8.54 10.88
C VAL A 14 6.77 -8.37 9.54
N ARG A 15 5.44 -8.56 9.46
CA ARG A 15 4.68 -8.36 8.21
C ARG A 15 4.70 -6.92 7.75
N GLY A 16 4.59 -5.95 8.66
CA GLY A 16 4.64 -4.55 8.31
C GLY A 16 6.00 -4.11 7.77
N LEU A 17 7.09 -4.57 8.41
CA LEU A 17 8.46 -4.33 7.94
C LEU A 17 8.68 -4.98 6.57
N ALA A 18 8.30 -6.26 6.40
CA ALA A 18 8.40 -6.97 5.13
C ALA A 18 7.60 -6.27 4.01
N ALA A 19 6.40 -5.76 4.32
CA ALA A 19 5.59 -5.01 3.36
C ALA A 19 6.20 -3.64 2.99
N LEU A 20 6.95 -3.00 3.89
CA LEU A 20 7.68 -1.77 3.56
C LEU A 20 8.86 -2.05 2.64
N VAL A 21 9.69 -3.03 3.01
CA VAL A 21 10.83 -3.48 2.21
C VAL A 21 10.36 -3.95 0.83
N GLY A 22 9.33 -4.81 0.78
CA GLY A 22 8.79 -5.33 -0.48
C GLY A 22 8.27 -4.23 -1.42
N ARG A 23 7.73 -3.13 -0.89
CA ARG A 23 7.32 -1.97 -1.72
C ARG A 23 8.48 -1.11 -2.21
N ALA A 24 9.66 -1.21 -1.60
CA ALA A 24 10.86 -0.49 -2.01
C ALA A 24 11.71 -1.29 -3.01
N CYS A 25 11.53 -2.61 -3.06
CA CYS A 25 12.18 -3.48 -4.04
C CYS A 25 11.59 -3.31 -5.46
N ALA A 26 12.35 -3.69 -6.48
CA ALA A 26 11.88 -3.81 -7.85
C ALA A 26 11.72 -5.28 -8.25
N PHE A 27 10.58 -5.57 -8.90
CA PHE A 27 10.23 -6.90 -9.38
C PHE A 27 9.94 -6.85 -10.88
N GLU A 28 10.24 -7.95 -11.56
CA GLU A 28 9.99 -8.10 -12.98
C GLU A 28 9.22 -9.40 -13.27
N THR A 29 8.24 -9.29 -14.15
CA THR A 29 7.64 -10.44 -14.82
C THR A 29 8.61 -10.97 -15.88
N ARG A 30 9.11 -12.20 -15.70
CA ARG A 30 9.96 -12.86 -16.70
C ARG A 30 9.15 -13.88 -17.49
N ALA A 31 8.84 -13.55 -18.73
CA ALA A 31 8.18 -14.44 -19.68
C ALA A 31 8.57 -14.07 -21.12
N PRO A 32 8.75 -15.04 -22.04
CA PRO A 32 9.06 -14.76 -23.45
C PRO A 32 7.93 -14.02 -24.18
N VAL A 33 6.69 -14.20 -23.73
CA VAL A 33 5.49 -13.55 -24.25
C VAL A 33 4.64 -13.04 -23.07
N PRO A 34 3.91 -11.90 -23.19
CA PRO A 34 3.09 -11.41 -22.10
C PRO A 34 2.14 -12.48 -21.51
N PRO A 35 2.16 -12.73 -20.19
CA PRO A 35 1.38 -13.81 -19.54
C PRO A 35 -0.11 -13.84 -19.87
N ARG A 36 -0.74 -12.66 -20.09
CA ARG A 36 -2.13 -12.58 -20.54
C ARG A 36 -2.36 -13.21 -21.92
N ARG A 37 -1.41 -13.07 -22.85
CA ARG A 37 -1.49 -13.71 -24.18
C ARG A 37 -1.28 -15.21 -24.07
N VAL A 38 -0.35 -15.64 -23.22
CA VAL A 38 -0.12 -17.06 -22.90
C VAL A 38 -1.39 -17.70 -22.38
N ARG A 39 -1.98 -17.14 -21.30
CA ARG A 39 -3.25 -17.63 -20.73
C ARG A 39 -4.37 -17.72 -21.76
N ARG A 40 -4.53 -16.71 -22.61
CA ARG A 40 -5.57 -16.73 -23.64
C ARG A 40 -5.37 -17.90 -24.60
N ALA A 41 -4.19 -18.02 -25.20
CA ALA A 41 -3.90 -19.10 -26.15
C ALA A 41 -4.01 -20.48 -25.50
N THR A 42 -3.49 -20.65 -24.28
CA THR A 42 -3.57 -21.91 -23.54
C THR A 42 -5.01 -22.29 -23.21
N PHE A 43 -5.85 -21.36 -22.77
CA PHE A 43 -7.24 -21.68 -22.42
C PHE A 43 -8.13 -21.88 -23.65
N GLU A 44 -7.88 -21.16 -24.75
CA GLU A 44 -8.52 -21.43 -26.04
C GLU A 44 -8.13 -22.82 -26.57
N ALA A 45 -6.84 -23.19 -26.50
CA ALA A 45 -6.37 -24.52 -26.89
C ALA A 45 -6.94 -25.62 -25.99
N ALA A 46 -7.02 -25.38 -24.68
CA ALA A 46 -7.58 -26.33 -23.72
C ALA A 46 -9.08 -26.57 -23.93
N GLU A 47 -9.84 -25.52 -24.27
CA GLU A 47 -11.25 -25.64 -24.63
C GLU A 47 -11.42 -26.46 -25.92
N ALA A 48 -10.62 -26.17 -26.95
CA ALA A 48 -10.68 -26.89 -28.22
C ALA A 48 -10.23 -28.37 -28.12
N VAL A 49 -9.34 -28.69 -27.17
CA VAL A 49 -8.94 -30.09 -26.88
C VAL A 49 -9.98 -30.79 -26.00
N GLY A 50 -10.65 -30.07 -25.09
CA GLY A 50 -11.54 -30.65 -24.09
C GLY A 50 -10.78 -31.35 -22.96
N VAL A 51 -9.75 -30.69 -22.41
CA VAL A 51 -8.81 -31.29 -21.44
C VAL A 51 -9.51 -31.91 -20.22
N ALA A 52 -9.38 -33.23 -20.06
CA ALA A 52 -9.83 -34.02 -18.91
C ALA A 52 -8.76 -35.01 -18.41
N SER A 53 -7.58 -35.04 -19.04
CA SER A 53 -6.45 -35.91 -18.73
C SER A 53 -5.11 -35.21 -18.95
N GLU A 54 -4.02 -35.81 -18.43
CA GLU A 54 -2.67 -35.25 -18.60
C GLU A 54 -2.22 -35.23 -20.07
N ALA A 55 -2.54 -36.27 -20.86
CA ALA A 55 -2.19 -36.32 -22.27
C ALA A 55 -2.91 -35.22 -23.09
N GLU A 56 -4.15 -34.91 -22.74
CA GLU A 56 -4.90 -33.80 -23.34
C GLU A 56 -4.34 -32.45 -22.89
N ARG A 57 -3.88 -32.34 -21.63
CA ARG A 57 -3.21 -31.14 -21.11
C ARG A 57 -1.92 -30.86 -21.88
N GLU A 58 -1.06 -31.87 -22.06
CA GLU A 58 0.15 -31.77 -22.88
C GLU A 58 -0.19 -31.31 -24.30
N THR A 59 -1.21 -31.92 -24.93
CA THR A 59 -1.68 -31.53 -26.26
C THR A 59 -2.13 -30.06 -26.33
N ALA A 60 -2.83 -29.56 -25.30
CA ALA A 60 -3.27 -28.17 -25.26
C ALA A 60 -2.10 -27.19 -25.07
N ILE A 61 -1.09 -27.57 -24.28
CA ILE A 61 0.13 -26.80 -24.08
C ILE A 61 0.93 -26.72 -25.36
N ASP A 62 1.14 -27.85 -26.06
CA ASP A 62 1.85 -27.89 -27.35
C ASP A 62 1.18 -26.98 -28.38
N ARG A 63 -0.16 -27.06 -28.51
CA ARG A 63 -0.92 -26.18 -29.42
C ARG A 63 -0.77 -24.70 -29.08
N ALA A 64 -0.73 -24.36 -27.80
CA ALA A 64 -0.55 -22.98 -27.36
C ALA A 64 0.88 -22.49 -27.62
N ALA A 65 1.88 -23.33 -27.36
CA ALA A 65 3.29 -23.07 -27.67
C ALA A 65 3.49 -22.80 -29.17
N ASP A 66 2.95 -23.68 -30.02
CA ASP A 66 2.98 -23.53 -31.48
C ASP A 66 2.34 -22.21 -31.93
N ALA A 67 1.17 -21.87 -31.39
CA ALA A 67 0.46 -20.65 -31.74
C ALA A 67 1.20 -19.36 -31.29
N LEU A 68 2.00 -19.44 -30.23
CA LEU A 68 2.75 -18.32 -29.66
C LEU A 68 4.20 -18.26 -30.16
N GLY A 69 4.71 -19.32 -30.78
CA GLY A 69 6.10 -19.44 -31.21
C GLY A 69 7.09 -19.53 -30.06
N ILE A 70 6.74 -20.23 -28.98
CA ILE A 70 7.60 -20.43 -27.79
C ILE A 70 7.74 -21.93 -27.48
N ASP A 71 8.63 -22.29 -26.55
CA ASP A 71 8.76 -23.67 -26.09
C ASP A 71 7.54 -24.08 -25.23
N PRO A 72 7.02 -25.32 -25.34
CA PRO A 72 6.00 -25.85 -24.45
C PRO A 72 6.30 -25.65 -22.96
N ALA A 73 7.55 -25.80 -22.53
CA ALA A 73 7.96 -25.57 -21.16
C ALA A 73 7.78 -24.10 -20.72
N ASP A 74 7.93 -23.16 -21.65
CA ASP A 74 7.75 -21.73 -21.38
C ASP A 74 6.28 -21.35 -21.19
N VAL A 75 5.34 -22.10 -21.77
CA VAL A 75 3.89 -21.84 -21.63
C VAL A 75 3.50 -21.92 -20.16
N GLU A 76 3.85 -23.01 -19.49
CA GLU A 76 3.48 -23.24 -18.09
C GLU A 76 4.10 -22.21 -17.16
N ALA A 77 5.41 -21.97 -17.32
CA ALA A 77 6.15 -20.97 -16.54
C ALA A 77 5.56 -19.56 -16.71
N SER A 78 5.01 -19.25 -17.88
CA SER A 78 4.52 -17.92 -18.21
C SER A 78 3.05 -17.67 -17.88
N LEU A 79 2.23 -18.70 -17.60
CA LEU A 79 0.78 -18.54 -17.36
C LEU A 79 0.48 -17.48 -16.29
N TYR A 80 1.25 -17.50 -15.21
CA TYR A 80 1.04 -16.64 -14.04
C TYR A 80 2.30 -15.92 -13.59
N ALA A 81 3.29 -15.75 -14.48
CA ALA A 81 4.51 -15.01 -14.18
C ALA A 81 4.24 -13.54 -13.81
N ASP A 82 3.05 -13.00 -14.14
CA ASP A 82 2.59 -11.65 -13.80
C ASP A 82 1.84 -11.54 -12.47
N ARG A 83 1.84 -12.59 -11.64
CA ARG A 83 1.33 -12.51 -10.26
C ARG A 83 2.44 -12.07 -9.34
N ASP A 84 2.17 -11.17 -8.40
CA ASP A 84 3.11 -10.66 -7.39
C ASP A 84 3.95 -11.76 -6.71
N VAL A 85 3.34 -12.93 -6.44
CA VAL A 85 4.02 -14.08 -5.80
C VAL A 85 5.02 -14.82 -6.70
N ASN A 86 4.94 -14.60 -8.00
CA ASN A 86 5.75 -15.24 -9.03
C ASN A 86 6.70 -14.25 -9.73
N GLU A 87 6.58 -12.95 -9.46
CA GLU A 87 7.51 -11.97 -10.00
C GLU A 87 8.91 -12.19 -9.42
N VAL A 88 9.93 -11.88 -10.22
CA VAL A 88 11.32 -12.08 -9.82
C VAL A 88 11.87 -10.78 -9.25
N LEU A 89 12.40 -10.84 -8.04
CA LEU A 89 13.14 -9.74 -7.43
C LEU A 89 14.39 -9.44 -8.27
N VAL A 90 14.48 -8.22 -8.80
CA VAL A 90 15.62 -7.77 -9.62
C VAL A 90 16.47 -6.70 -8.95
N ASP A 91 15.87 -5.96 -8.01
CA ASP A 91 16.58 -4.98 -7.20
C ASP A 91 16.01 -4.95 -5.78
N ALA A 92 16.92 -4.96 -4.82
CA ALA A 92 16.63 -4.91 -3.39
C ALA A 92 17.42 -3.79 -2.70
N ASP A 93 17.88 -2.78 -3.46
CA ASP A 93 18.55 -1.60 -2.92
C ASP A 93 17.53 -0.70 -2.19
N VAL A 94 17.21 -1.09 -0.96
CA VAL A 94 16.33 -0.34 -0.08
C VAL A 94 17.11 0.80 0.54
N ARG A 95 16.64 2.03 0.33
CA ARG A 95 17.23 3.26 0.87
C ARG A 95 17.26 3.40 2.41
N TRP A 96 16.75 2.42 3.14
CA TRP A 96 16.57 2.48 4.59
C TRP A 96 17.55 1.52 5.27
N ASP A 97 18.31 2.04 6.21
CA ASP A 97 18.95 1.24 7.25
C ASP A 97 17.91 0.74 8.28
N PRO A 98 18.29 -0.13 9.24
CA PRO A 98 17.34 -0.66 10.23
C PRO A 98 16.61 0.41 11.04
N ASP A 99 17.29 1.48 11.45
CA ASP A 99 16.71 2.52 12.31
C ASP A 99 15.70 3.36 11.50
N SER A 100 16.09 3.81 10.31
CA SER A 100 15.19 4.54 9.41
C SER A 100 14.03 3.68 8.91
N LEU A 101 14.18 2.35 8.80
CA LEU A 101 13.07 1.45 8.49
C LEU A 101 12.04 1.41 9.63
N LEU A 102 12.48 1.43 10.89
CA LEU A 102 11.58 1.53 12.04
C LEU A 102 10.84 2.87 12.05
N GLU A 103 11.53 3.99 11.77
CA GLU A 103 10.88 5.30 11.64
C GLU A 103 9.81 5.30 10.53
N GLN A 104 10.09 4.68 9.39
CA GLN A 104 9.10 4.53 8.31
C GLN A 104 7.94 3.62 8.70
N TYR A 105 8.19 2.58 9.50
CA TYR A 105 7.15 1.70 10.04
C TYR A 105 6.22 2.47 10.97
N ASP A 106 6.75 3.20 11.94
CA ASP A 106 5.97 3.99 12.89
C ASP A 106 5.16 5.07 12.16
N LEU A 107 5.77 5.76 11.20
CA LEU A 107 5.06 6.73 10.35
C LEU A 107 3.93 6.07 9.55
N SER A 108 4.16 4.89 8.98
CA SER A 108 3.15 4.15 8.20
C SER A 108 2.01 3.63 9.08
N LEU A 109 2.31 3.24 10.31
CA LEU A 109 1.33 2.81 11.30
C LEU A 109 0.43 3.99 11.71
N ALA A 110 1.03 5.14 12.04
CA ALA A 110 0.31 6.37 12.36
C ALA A 110 -0.54 6.85 11.18
N GLN A 111 0.00 6.83 9.95
CA GLN A 111 -0.73 7.17 8.73
C GLN A 111 -1.95 6.26 8.51
N THR A 112 -1.81 4.97 8.76
CA THR A 112 -2.91 4.01 8.61
C THR A 112 -4.01 4.26 9.64
N ALA A 113 -3.64 4.60 10.89
CA ALA A 113 -4.61 4.98 11.92
C ALA A 113 -5.43 6.22 11.53
N LEU A 114 -4.85 7.15 10.77
CA LEU A 114 -5.53 8.36 10.27
C LEU A 114 -6.52 8.10 9.12
N PHE A 115 -6.56 6.91 8.53
CA PHE A 115 -7.52 6.61 7.46
C PHE A 115 -8.97 6.67 7.95
N ASP A 116 -9.19 6.34 9.21
CA ASP A 116 -10.50 6.40 9.87
C ASP A 116 -10.68 7.69 10.70
N ALA A 117 -9.82 8.69 10.52
CA ALA A 117 -9.95 9.97 11.20
C ALA A 117 -11.11 10.80 10.61
N THR A 118 -11.86 11.46 11.49
CA THR A 118 -12.93 12.41 11.16
C THR A 118 -12.47 13.86 11.28
N GLU A 119 -11.51 14.12 12.17
CA GLU A 119 -10.89 15.42 12.42
C GLU A 119 -9.40 15.24 12.73
N VAL A 120 -8.58 16.18 12.25
CA VAL A 120 -7.15 16.26 12.58
C VAL A 120 -6.81 17.70 12.98
N ARG A 121 -6.19 17.86 14.15
CA ARG A 121 -5.65 19.11 14.67
C ARG A 121 -4.13 19.06 14.62
N VAL A 122 -3.52 20.09 14.04
CA VAL A 122 -2.08 20.13 13.84
C VAL A 122 -1.51 21.47 14.30
N ARG A 123 -0.42 21.41 15.06
CA ARG A 123 0.48 22.53 15.30
C ARG A 123 1.85 22.20 14.71
N SER A 124 2.50 23.21 14.15
CA SER A 124 3.83 23.09 13.56
C SER A 124 4.54 24.44 13.64
N ASN A 125 5.85 24.40 13.87
CA ASN A 125 6.71 25.58 13.78
C ASN A 125 6.94 26.05 12.33
N ASP A 126 6.46 25.33 11.31
CA ASP A 126 6.43 25.74 9.91
C ASP A 126 4.99 25.89 9.39
N PRO A 127 4.28 26.98 9.77
CA PRO A 127 2.89 27.19 9.36
C PRO A 127 2.74 27.39 7.85
N LYS A 128 3.76 27.88 7.17
CA LYS A 128 3.72 28.08 5.72
C LYS A 128 3.66 26.75 4.99
N ARG A 129 4.50 25.79 5.39
CA ARG A 129 4.49 24.43 4.85
C ARG A 129 3.19 23.71 5.16
N LEU A 130 2.71 23.83 6.40
CA LEU A 130 1.44 23.24 6.82
C LEU A 130 0.26 23.72 5.97
N VAL A 131 0.06 25.04 5.87
CA VAL A 131 -1.01 25.62 5.05
C VAL A 131 -0.86 25.26 3.57
N SER A 132 0.38 25.23 3.06
CA SER A 132 0.65 24.81 1.68
C SER A 132 0.26 23.35 1.45
N ALA A 133 0.54 22.45 2.40
CA ALA A 133 0.17 21.04 2.32
C ALA A 133 -1.35 20.86 2.28
N VAL A 134 -2.05 21.50 3.21
CA VAL A 134 -3.52 21.47 3.33
C VAL A 134 -4.18 21.96 2.05
N LYS A 135 -3.71 23.09 1.49
CA LYS A 135 -4.21 23.63 0.21
C LYS A 135 -3.96 22.69 -0.97
N ARG A 136 -2.77 22.09 -1.08
CA ARG A 136 -2.47 21.11 -2.14
C ARG A 136 -3.36 19.87 -2.04
N LEU A 137 -3.63 19.42 -0.82
CA LEU A 137 -4.49 18.27 -0.54
C LEU A 137 -5.99 18.58 -0.67
N ARG A 138 -6.35 19.85 -0.91
CA ARG A 138 -7.74 20.32 -1.04
C ARG A 138 -8.60 19.96 0.17
N LEU A 139 -7.97 20.04 1.34
CA LEU A 139 -8.62 19.80 2.62
C LEU A 139 -9.33 21.07 3.09
N MET A 140 -10.52 20.92 3.67
CA MET A 140 -11.16 21.98 4.42
C MET A 140 -10.44 22.17 5.75
N TYR A 141 -10.17 23.42 6.10
CA TYR A 141 -9.43 23.73 7.31
C TYR A 141 -9.87 25.05 7.93
N GLU A 142 -9.66 25.14 9.23
CA GLU A 142 -9.84 26.33 10.05
C GLU A 142 -8.55 26.61 10.80
N LEU A 143 -8.31 27.89 11.13
CA LEU A 143 -7.18 28.31 11.94
C LEU A 143 -7.72 28.85 13.27
N GLU A 144 -7.46 28.11 14.34
CA GLU A 144 -7.82 28.50 15.70
C GLU A 144 -6.63 29.19 16.38
N THR A 145 -6.89 30.25 17.14
CA THR A 145 -5.88 30.88 17.99
C THR A 145 -6.04 30.34 19.40
N THR A 146 -4.99 29.70 19.92
CA THR A 146 -4.93 29.14 21.27
C THR A 146 -3.91 29.91 22.10
N PRO A 147 -3.90 29.77 23.45
CA PRO A 147 -2.86 30.37 24.29
C PRO A 147 -1.44 29.92 23.91
N GLU A 148 -1.30 28.74 23.31
CA GLU A 148 -0.03 28.16 22.89
C GLU A 148 0.35 28.47 21.43
N GLY A 149 -0.46 29.26 20.71
CA GLY A 149 -0.17 29.69 19.34
C GLY A 149 -1.33 29.49 18.37
N ARG A 150 -1.04 29.01 17.15
CA ARG A 150 -2.05 28.74 16.12
C ARG A 150 -2.18 27.24 15.90
N GLU A 151 -3.41 26.77 15.89
CA GLU A 151 -3.75 25.38 15.59
C GLU A 151 -4.52 25.34 14.27
N LEU A 152 -4.13 24.42 13.40
CA LEU A 152 -4.84 24.16 12.16
C LEU A 152 -5.75 22.95 12.37
N VAL A 153 -7.06 23.18 12.27
CA VAL A 153 -8.09 22.16 12.42
C VAL A 153 -8.56 21.76 11.04
N VAL A 154 -8.45 20.47 10.71
CA VAL A 154 -8.82 19.91 9.41
C VAL A 154 -9.99 18.95 9.61
N THR A 155 -11.12 19.27 8.99
CA THR A 155 -12.38 18.55 9.17
C THR A 155 -13.01 18.22 7.83
N GLY A 156 -13.86 17.18 7.78
CA GLY A 156 -14.78 16.89 6.70
C GLY A 156 -15.79 18.03 6.42
N PRO A 157 -16.21 18.29 5.16
CA PRO A 157 -17.32 19.22 4.87
C PRO A 157 -18.60 18.89 5.64
N ASP A 158 -18.79 17.60 5.92
CA ASP A 158 -19.97 17.08 6.61
C ASP A 158 -19.70 16.79 8.09
N ALA A 159 -18.62 17.29 8.69
CA ALA A 159 -18.26 16.98 10.09
C ALA A 159 -19.40 17.30 11.08
N LEU A 160 -20.23 18.30 10.78
CA LEU A 160 -21.42 18.68 11.55
C LEU A 160 -22.67 17.84 11.25
N PHE A 161 -22.67 17.07 10.16
CA PHE A 161 -23.87 16.39 9.62
C PHE A 161 -23.72 14.87 9.51
N SER A 162 -22.50 14.34 9.43
CA SER A 162 -22.23 12.90 9.29
C SER A 162 -20.77 12.55 9.63
N ARG A 163 -20.53 11.34 10.15
CA ARG A 163 -19.19 10.75 10.34
C ARG A 163 -18.58 10.31 9.00
N THR A 164 -18.49 11.22 8.04
CA THR A 164 -18.05 10.84 6.69
C THR A 164 -16.53 10.75 6.65
N ARG A 165 -16.00 9.57 6.32
CA ARG A 165 -14.56 9.26 6.12
C ARG A 165 -13.99 9.87 4.82
N ARG A 166 -14.43 11.08 4.48
CA ARG A 166 -14.24 11.71 3.16
C ARG A 166 -12.76 12.03 2.84
N TYR A 167 -11.92 12.14 3.87
CA TYR A 167 -10.51 12.54 3.76
C TYR A 167 -9.50 11.43 4.07
N GLY A 168 -9.92 10.16 4.11
CA GLY A 168 -9.12 9.01 4.58
C GLY A 168 -7.62 9.09 4.30
N THR A 169 -7.18 8.90 3.05
CA THR A 169 -5.72 8.93 2.73
C THR A 169 -5.11 10.34 2.71
N ALA A 170 -5.93 11.40 2.69
CA ALA A 170 -5.44 12.77 2.66
C ALA A 170 -4.87 13.21 4.01
N PHE A 171 -5.45 12.77 5.13
CA PHE A 171 -4.88 13.01 6.47
C PHE A 171 -3.53 12.30 6.66
N ALA A 172 -3.40 11.07 6.17
CA ALA A 172 -2.10 10.37 6.16
C ALA A 172 -1.03 11.13 5.36
N ARG A 173 -1.40 11.70 4.20
CA ARG A 173 -0.49 12.54 3.39
C ARG A 173 -0.15 13.85 4.09
N LEU A 174 -1.07 14.43 4.85
CA LEU A 174 -0.81 15.60 5.68
C LEU A 174 0.23 15.28 6.75
N LEU A 175 0.05 14.19 7.51
CA LEU A 175 1.00 13.74 8.53
C LEU A 175 2.41 13.58 7.95
N ARG A 176 2.55 13.00 6.75
CA ARG A 176 3.85 12.91 6.07
C ARG A 176 4.53 14.27 5.93
N THR A 177 3.78 15.30 5.52
CA THR A 177 4.34 16.65 5.34
C THR A 177 4.66 17.32 6.67
N VAL A 178 3.84 17.07 7.70
CA VAL A 178 4.01 17.64 9.04
C VAL A 178 5.22 17.06 9.75
N ALA A 179 5.41 15.74 9.65
CA ALA A 179 6.52 15.00 10.24
C ALA A 179 7.90 15.45 9.73
N GLU A 180 7.96 16.14 8.60
CA GLU A 180 9.19 16.75 8.07
C GLU A 180 9.53 18.11 8.73
N SER A 181 8.71 18.60 9.67
CA SER A 181 8.96 19.83 10.44
C SER A 181 9.72 19.52 11.74
N ALA A 182 10.56 20.45 12.21
CA ALA A 182 11.38 20.21 13.40
C ALA A 182 10.55 20.09 14.69
N GLU A 183 9.45 20.83 14.81
CA GLU A 183 8.56 20.76 15.97
C GLU A 183 7.11 20.74 15.50
N TRP A 184 6.36 19.73 15.92
CA TRP A 184 4.95 19.58 15.59
C TRP A 184 4.22 18.77 16.67
N SER A 185 2.90 18.89 16.69
CA SER A 185 2.02 18.02 17.46
C SER A 185 0.75 17.75 16.65
N LEU A 186 0.24 16.53 16.70
CA LEU A 186 -1.00 16.16 16.00
C LEU A 186 -1.96 15.44 16.94
N SER A 187 -3.21 15.89 16.96
CA SER A 187 -4.31 15.17 17.61
C SER A 187 -5.35 14.81 16.56
N ALA A 188 -5.85 13.58 16.57
CA ALA A 188 -6.88 13.14 15.63
C ALA A 188 -8.01 12.43 16.34
N THR A 189 -9.23 12.65 15.87
CA THR A 189 -10.43 11.93 16.28
C THR A 189 -10.66 10.80 15.29
N ILE A 190 -10.64 9.56 15.76
CA ILE A 190 -10.72 8.31 14.97
C ILE A 190 -12.06 7.62 15.21
N ASP A 191 -12.75 7.23 14.14
CA ASP A 191 -13.94 6.37 14.20
C ASP A 191 -13.56 4.89 14.10
N ASP A 192 -13.26 4.26 15.24
CA ASP A 192 -13.01 2.82 15.35
C ASP A 192 -14.35 2.07 15.43
N ARG A 193 -14.91 1.75 14.25
CA ARG A 193 -16.12 0.94 14.11
C ARG A 193 -17.30 1.46 14.95
N GLY A 194 -17.51 2.78 14.95
CA GLY A 194 -18.56 3.46 15.69
C GLY A 194 -18.14 3.98 17.06
N ARG A 195 -16.94 3.62 17.55
CA ARG A 195 -16.36 4.14 18.79
C ARG A 195 -15.36 5.24 18.46
N GLU A 196 -15.60 6.41 19.02
CA GLU A 196 -14.67 7.52 18.93
C GLU A 196 -13.43 7.25 19.80
N ARG A 197 -12.25 7.47 19.23
CA ARG A 197 -10.97 7.41 19.93
C ARG A 197 -10.13 8.62 19.58
N THR A 198 -9.23 9.00 20.49
CA THR A 198 -8.26 10.07 20.23
C THR A 198 -6.87 9.48 20.02
N LEU A 199 -6.24 9.82 18.90
CA LEU A 199 -4.82 9.60 18.64
C LEU A 199 -4.07 10.90 18.93
N ARG A 200 -2.91 10.80 19.61
CA ARG A 200 -1.99 11.93 19.81
C ARG A 200 -0.58 11.52 19.42
N LEU A 201 0.08 12.38 18.66
CA LEU A 201 1.46 12.26 18.19
C LEU A 201 2.23 13.53 18.56
#